data_AF-A0A8H6TBS9-F1
#
_entry.id   AF-A0A8H6TBS9-F1
#
_cell.length_a   1.000
_cell.length_b   1.000
_cell.length_c   1.000
_cell.angle_alpha   90.00
_cell.angle_beta   90.00
_cell.angle_gamma   90.00
#
_symmetry.space_group_name_H-M   'P 1'
#
loop_
_entity.id
_entity.type
_entity.pdbx_description
1 polymer ?
#
loop_
_entity_poly.entity_id
_entity_poly.type
_entity_poly.pdbx_seq_one_letter_code
_entity_poly.pdbx_strand_id
1 'polypeptide(L)'
;MSDPTLVEYKGNCHCGAFKFALKAPNLASLEAIECDCSICLKNGYLRVKPVERSFVIEKGDEGSTLVSYRFGKKDIVHKFCPTCGTSVLARSSADPQLQDFWINFRAVKDVDFWSLPRGAPHQGSELGEAYQIPSAVQAPGPIPDGSTAYHGSCHCGSIAFTVVHRGNITSACSCNCSSCGRSGAAWIYPLLADVAFRGVPEYATEYTFAQMDTFHGFCKVCGVEIYERFIGFTNEGEDRSLTRALNLRVMHGIDLNAVDMEKEDGKAYPPTYVVPA
;
A
#
# COMPACT_ATOMS: atom_id res chain seq x y z
N MET A 1 -16.48 29.25 -13.25
CA MET A 1 -16.60 27.85 -12.78
C MET A 1 -17.15 27.92 -11.36
N SER A 2 -18.24 27.23 -11.07
CA SER A 2 -18.83 27.18 -9.72
C SER A 2 -17.83 26.57 -8.74
N ASP A 3 -17.75 27.12 -7.53
CA ASP A 3 -16.95 26.58 -6.43
C ASP A 3 -17.30 25.09 -6.22
N PRO A 4 -16.33 24.15 -6.21
CA PRO A 4 -16.63 22.74 -6.02
C PRO A 4 -17.37 22.51 -4.70
N THR A 5 -18.47 21.76 -4.76
CA THR A 5 -19.20 21.36 -3.55
C THR A 5 -18.27 20.55 -2.64
N LEU A 6 -18.03 21.06 -1.43
CA LEU A 6 -17.22 20.40 -0.42
C LEU A 6 -18.06 19.40 0.38
N VAL A 7 -17.48 18.24 0.68
CA VAL A 7 -18.09 17.16 1.46
C VAL A 7 -17.14 16.77 2.59
N GLU A 8 -17.70 16.38 3.73
CA GLU A 8 -16.94 15.77 4.82
C GLU A 8 -16.71 14.29 4.55
N TYR A 9 -15.46 13.88 4.62
CA TYR A 9 -15.02 12.49 4.50
C TYR A 9 -14.47 12.01 5.84
N LYS A 10 -14.78 10.75 6.17
CA LYS A 10 -14.24 10.09 7.37
C LYS A 10 -13.30 8.97 6.95
N GLY A 11 -12.16 8.88 7.61
CA GLY A 11 -11.15 7.87 7.35
C GLY A 11 -10.56 7.29 8.63
N ASN A 12 -9.87 6.17 8.47
CA ASN A 12 -9.23 5.46 9.57
C ASN A 12 -8.13 4.52 9.07
N CYS A 13 -7.16 4.18 9.90
CA CYS A 13 -6.33 3.00 9.64
C CYS A 13 -7.16 1.72 9.83
N HIS A 14 -6.79 0.60 9.22
CA HIS A 14 -7.60 -0.62 9.25
C HIS A 14 -7.98 -1.09 10.66
N CYS A 15 -7.02 -1.09 11.60
CA CYS A 15 -7.28 -1.49 12.99
C CYS A 15 -8.10 -0.48 13.83
N GLY A 16 -8.44 0.70 13.28
CA GLY A 16 -9.23 1.72 13.97
C GLY A 16 -8.50 2.52 15.05
N ALA A 17 -7.20 2.30 15.26
CA ALA A 17 -6.39 3.05 16.24
C ALA A 17 -6.29 4.55 15.92
N PHE A 18 -6.24 4.89 14.63
CA PHE A 18 -6.23 6.26 14.14
C PHE A 18 -7.49 6.51 13.30
N LYS A 19 -8.29 7.52 13.66
CA LYS A 19 -9.52 7.94 12.97
C LYS A 19 -9.46 9.45 12.71
N PHE A 20 -9.93 9.87 11.54
CA PHE A 20 -9.90 11.27 11.14
C PHE A 20 -11.11 11.65 10.30
N ALA A 21 -11.40 12.94 10.26
CA ALA A 21 -12.33 13.58 9.33
C ALA A 21 -11.61 14.69 8.56
N LEU A 22 -12.06 14.97 7.34
CA LEU A 22 -11.56 16.07 6.50
C LEU A 22 -12.64 16.58 5.56
N LYS A 23 -12.49 17.80 5.04
CA LYS A 23 -13.28 18.28 3.90
C LYS A 23 -12.45 18.27 2.63
N ALA A 24 -13.06 17.84 1.53
CA ALA A 24 -12.50 17.89 0.18
C ALA A 24 -13.66 18.06 -0.83
N PRO A 25 -13.37 18.37 -2.11
CA PRO A 25 -14.39 18.31 -3.15
C PRO A 25 -15.15 16.97 -3.15
N ASN A 26 -16.41 16.99 -3.56
CA ASN A 26 -17.19 15.76 -3.75
C ASN A 26 -16.50 14.83 -4.77
N LEU A 27 -16.85 13.54 -4.79
CA LEU A 27 -16.20 12.56 -5.66
C LEU A 27 -16.30 12.88 -7.17
N ALA A 28 -17.26 13.71 -7.59
CA ALA A 28 -17.41 14.10 -9.00
C ALA A 28 -16.44 15.22 -9.43
N SER A 29 -15.90 15.99 -8.48
CA SER A 29 -14.95 17.09 -8.72
C SER A 29 -13.62 16.91 -7.98
N LEU A 30 -13.45 15.81 -7.25
CA LEU A 30 -12.22 15.46 -6.55
C LEU A 30 -11.19 14.89 -7.54
N GLU A 31 -9.99 15.43 -7.51
CA GLU A 31 -8.85 14.93 -8.28
C GLU A 31 -7.85 14.24 -7.34
N ALA A 32 -7.84 12.91 -7.36
CA ALA A 32 -6.82 12.14 -6.66
C ALA A 32 -5.53 12.15 -7.49
N ILE A 33 -4.41 12.50 -6.86
CA ILE A 33 -3.11 12.61 -7.53
C ILE A 33 -2.28 11.37 -7.24
N GLU A 34 -1.92 10.64 -8.29
CA GLU A 34 -0.87 9.63 -8.23
C GLU A 34 0.50 10.28 -8.38
N CYS A 35 1.46 9.78 -7.62
CA CYS A 35 2.84 10.21 -7.67
C CYS A 35 3.70 8.99 -8.00
N ASP A 36 4.58 9.15 -8.98
CA ASP A 36 5.45 8.10 -9.49
C ASP A 36 6.71 7.86 -8.63
N CYS A 37 6.94 8.68 -7.60
CA CYS A 37 8.08 8.49 -6.71
C CYS A 37 8.02 7.12 -5.99
N SER A 38 9.19 6.57 -5.67
CA SER A 38 9.36 5.21 -5.15
C SER A 38 8.48 4.90 -3.94
N ILE A 39 8.33 5.81 -2.98
CA ILE A 39 7.52 5.58 -1.79
C ILE A 39 6.02 5.61 -2.09
N CYS A 40 5.56 6.51 -2.97
CA CYS A 40 4.15 6.62 -3.32
C CYS A 40 3.70 5.42 -4.14
N LEU A 41 4.53 4.98 -5.11
CA LEU A 41 4.28 3.80 -5.92
C LEU A 41 4.16 2.54 -5.04
N LYS A 42 5.13 2.30 -4.16
CA LYS A 42 5.19 1.11 -3.29
C LYS A 42 4.06 1.04 -2.26
N ASN A 43 3.59 2.18 -1.77
CA ASN A 43 2.46 2.27 -0.83
C ASN A 43 1.10 2.51 -1.52
N GLY A 44 1.06 2.52 -2.86
CA GLY A 44 -0.18 2.70 -3.63
C GLY A 44 -0.93 4.01 -3.35
N TYR A 45 -0.23 5.09 -2.98
CA TYR A 45 -0.85 6.34 -2.54
C TYR A 45 -1.80 6.95 -3.57
N LEU A 46 -3.02 7.27 -3.15
CA LEU A 46 -3.91 8.21 -3.87
C LEU A 46 -3.96 9.52 -3.08
N ARG A 47 -3.19 10.52 -3.51
CA ARG A 47 -3.01 11.74 -2.71
C ARG A 47 -4.14 12.71 -2.95
N VAL A 48 -4.75 13.16 -1.85
CA VAL A 48 -5.69 14.28 -1.85
C VAL A 48 -5.24 15.29 -0.81
N LYS A 49 -5.26 16.57 -1.17
CA LYS A 49 -5.02 17.67 -0.24
C LYS A 49 -6.35 18.04 0.42
N PRO A 50 -6.47 17.98 1.75
CA PRO A 50 -7.65 18.46 2.44
C PRO A 50 -7.84 19.96 2.26
N VAL A 51 -9.08 20.43 2.37
CA VAL A 51 -9.38 21.85 2.55
C VAL A 51 -8.66 22.34 3.81
N GLU A 52 -8.08 23.54 3.75
CA GLU A 52 -7.32 24.12 4.84
C GLU A 52 -8.15 24.12 6.15
N ARG A 53 -7.50 23.77 7.28
CA ARG A 53 -8.11 23.70 8.62
C ARG A 53 -9.33 22.78 8.74
N SER A 54 -9.59 21.90 7.78
CA SER A 54 -10.72 20.95 7.84
C SER A 54 -10.37 19.58 8.43
N PHE A 55 -9.08 19.26 8.53
CA PHE A 55 -8.63 17.96 9.01
C PHE A 55 -8.69 17.89 10.53
N VAL A 56 -9.42 16.90 11.03
CA VAL A 56 -9.65 16.66 12.46
C VAL A 56 -9.27 15.21 12.76
N ILE A 57 -8.45 15.00 13.79
CA ILE A 57 -8.17 13.66 14.32
C ILE A 57 -9.29 13.34 15.32
N GLU A 58 -10.15 12.37 14.98
CA GLU A 58 -11.26 11.93 15.83
C GLU A 58 -10.80 10.91 16.90
N LYS A 59 -9.72 10.16 16.62
CA LYS A 59 -9.11 9.20 17.55
C LYS A 59 -7.63 9.00 17.24
N GLY A 60 -6.83 8.87 18.30
CA GLY A 60 -5.39 8.71 18.21
C GLY A 60 -4.66 10.05 18.11
N ASP A 61 -3.38 9.99 17.82
CA ASP A 61 -2.50 11.15 17.69
C ASP A 61 -1.42 10.87 16.63
N GLU A 62 -1.09 11.88 15.84
CA GLU A 62 -0.18 11.72 14.70
C GLU A 62 1.27 11.43 15.12
N GLY A 63 1.67 11.83 16.33
CA GLY A 63 3.02 11.64 16.86
C GLY A 63 3.22 10.32 17.62
N SER A 64 2.17 9.82 18.26
CA SER A 64 2.23 8.65 19.15
C SER A 64 1.48 7.43 18.63
N THR A 65 0.46 7.60 17.78
CA THR A 65 -0.31 6.47 17.19
C THR A 65 0.26 6.02 15.84
N LEU A 66 0.90 6.91 15.09
CA LEU A 66 1.47 6.62 13.77
C LEU A 66 3.00 6.60 13.82
N VAL A 67 3.61 5.76 12.99
CA VAL A 67 5.06 5.75 12.78
C VAL A 67 5.42 6.75 11.69
N SER A 68 6.51 7.47 11.88
CA SER A 68 7.06 8.41 10.91
C SER A 68 8.25 7.80 10.16
N TYR A 69 8.18 7.78 8.84
CA TYR A 69 9.27 7.38 7.96
C TYR A 69 9.73 8.56 7.10
N ARG A 70 11.04 8.83 7.11
CA ARG A 70 11.68 9.91 6.36
C ARG A 70 12.60 9.32 5.30
N PHE A 71 12.64 9.94 4.13
CA PHE A 71 13.40 9.49 2.97
C PHE A 71 13.90 10.68 2.14
N GLY A 72 14.84 10.43 1.22
CA GLY A 72 15.42 11.47 0.37
C GLY A 72 15.98 12.63 1.19
N LYS A 73 15.60 13.87 0.82
CA LYS A 73 15.97 15.10 1.54
C LYS A 73 15.41 15.19 2.97
N LYS A 74 14.50 14.27 3.35
CA LYS A 74 13.80 14.21 4.64
C LYS A 74 12.79 15.34 4.88
N ASP A 75 12.47 16.07 3.81
CA ASP A 75 11.48 17.15 3.76
C ASP A 75 10.03 16.65 3.78
N ILE A 76 9.80 15.38 3.45
CA ILE A 76 8.49 14.74 3.53
C ILE A 76 8.54 13.59 4.53
N VAL A 77 7.57 13.56 5.43
CA VAL A 77 7.39 12.56 6.48
C VAL A 77 6.18 11.70 6.12
N HIS A 78 6.44 10.48 5.66
CA HIS A 78 5.41 9.47 5.46
C HIS A 78 4.95 8.93 6.82
N LYS A 79 3.63 8.80 7.02
CA LYS A 79 3.06 8.27 8.25
C LYS A 79 2.09 7.12 8.02
N PHE A 80 2.29 6.04 8.77
CA PHE A 80 1.51 4.82 8.67
C PHE A 80 1.21 4.22 10.06
N CYS A 81 0.19 3.37 10.13
CA CYS A 81 -0.18 2.69 11.36
C CYS A 81 0.77 1.50 11.63
N PRO A 82 1.44 1.43 12.80
CA PRO A 82 2.36 0.33 13.12
C PRO A 82 1.68 -1.02 13.29
N THR A 83 0.37 -1.03 13.55
CA THR A 83 -0.40 -2.26 13.82
C THR A 83 -0.86 -2.95 12.54
N CYS A 84 -1.32 -2.17 11.56
CA CYS A 84 -1.99 -2.70 10.36
C CYS A 84 -1.39 -2.22 9.04
N GLY A 85 -0.27 -1.50 9.08
CA GLY A 85 0.45 -1.05 7.88
C GLY A 85 -0.25 0.02 7.05
N THR A 86 -1.49 0.44 7.39
CA THR A 86 -2.21 1.46 6.61
C THR A 86 -1.39 2.74 6.51
N SER A 87 -0.98 3.09 5.29
CA SER A 87 -0.43 4.39 4.92
C SER A 87 -1.52 5.46 5.02
N VAL A 88 -1.37 6.42 5.94
CA VAL A 88 -2.43 7.41 6.25
C VAL A 88 -2.17 8.75 5.58
N LEU A 89 -0.99 9.35 5.82
CA LEU A 89 -0.70 10.70 5.35
C LEU A 89 0.80 10.92 5.10
N ALA A 90 1.12 11.99 4.40
CA ALA A 90 2.49 12.47 4.22
C ALA A 90 2.54 13.98 4.46
N ARG A 91 3.40 14.43 5.39
CA ARG A 91 3.54 15.83 5.82
C ARG A 91 4.86 16.44 5.36
N SER A 92 4.88 17.72 5.05
CA SER A 92 6.14 18.48 5.00
C SER A 92 6.79 18.52 6.39
N SER A 93 8.12 18.41 6.44
CA SER A 93 8.89 18.50 7.68
C SER A 93 9.29 19.93 8.05
N ALA A 94 9.11 20.90 7.14
CA ALA A 94 9.54 22.28 7.33
C ALA A 94 8.77 22.98 8.46
N ASP A 95 7.50 22.65 8.65
CA ASP A 95 6.71 23.08 9.80
C ASP A 95 5.52 22.11 10.01
N PRO A 96 5.49 21.35 11.12
CA PRO A 96 4.36 20.49 11.46
C PRO A 96 3.03 21.24 11.63
N GLN A 97 3.07 22.54 11.93
CA GLN A 97 1.89 23.39 12.07
C GLN A 97 1.34 23.87 10.72
N LEU A 98 2.16 23.86 9.66
CA LEU A 98 1.66 24.10 8.32
C LEU A 98 0.75 22.95 7.90
N GLN A 99 -0.47 23.29 7.48
CA GLN A 99 -1.46 22.35 6.95
C GLN A 99 -1.10 21.92 5.51
N ASP A 100 0.18 21.74 5.21
CA ASP A 100 0.66 21.26 3.91
C ASP A 100 1.01 19.77 4.00
N PHE A 101 0.00 18.95 3.75
CA PHE A 101 0.09 17.51 3.79
C PHE A 101 -0.89 16.87 2.83
N TRP A 102 -0.62 15.61 2.53
CA TRP A 102 -1.42 14.77 1.65
C TRP A 102 -2.02 13.62 2.44
N ILE A 103 -3.31 13.38 2.25
CA ILE A 103 -3.98 12.18 2.77
C ILE A 103 -3.93 11.10 1.70
N ASN A 104 -3.62 9.87 2.11
CA ASN A 104 -3.89 8.71 1.28
C ASN A 104 -5.40 8.49 1.28
N PHE A 105 -6.08 8.85 0.19
CA PHE A 105 -7.53 8.79 0.11
C PHE A 105 -8.08 7.35 0.16
N ARG A 106 -7.22 6.36 -0.05
CA ARG A 106 -7.51 4.95 0.24
C ARG A 106 -7.81 4.68 1.72
N ALA A 107 -7.38 5.55 2.62
CA ALA A 107 -7.70 5.47 4.05
C ALA A 107 -9.11 6.02 4.39
N VAL A 108 -9.79 6.66 3.43
CA VAL A 108 -11.17 7.14 3.57
C VAL A 108 -12.15 5.97 3.41
N LYS A 109 -13.21 5.97 4.22
CA LYS A 109 -14.24 4.93 4.19
C LYS A 109 -15.15 5.09 2.97
N ASP A 110 -15.72 3.98 2.53
CA ASP A 110 -16.83 3.96 1.56
C ASP A 110 -16.51 4.64 0.22
N VAL A 111 -15.23 4.64 -0.17
CA VAL A 111 -14.76 5.15 -1.45
C VAL A 111 -14.49 3.98 -2.39
N ASP A 112 -15.04 4.05 -3.60
CA ASP A 112 -14.60 3.23 -4.73
C ASP A 112 -13.39 3.88 -5.40
N PHE A 113 -12.20 3.38 -5.07
CA PHE A 113 -10.94 3.94 -5.55
C PHE A 113 -10.63 3.61 -7.01
N TRP A 114 -11.34 2.64 -7.62
CA TRP A 114 -11.18 2.37 -9.05
C TRP A 114 -11.87 3.43 -9.90
N SER A 115 -12.96 4.01 -9.40
CA SER A 115 -13.75 5.03 -10.09
C SER A 115 -13.41 6.46 -9.65
N LEU A 116 -12.46 6.63 -8.72
CA LEU A 116 -11.98 7.96 -8.32
C LEU A 116 -11.36 8.71 -9.51
N PRO A 117 -11.81 9.94 -9.82
CA PRO A 117 -11.18 10.75 -10.86
C PRO A 117 -9.72 11.02 -10.51
N ARG A 118 -8.87 10.90 -11.54
CA ARG A 118 -7.42 11.12 -11.41
C ARG A 118 -7.06 12.49 -11.94
N GLY A 119 -6.36 13.27 -11.11
CA GLY A 119 -5.72 14.51 -11.54
C GLY A 119 -4.47 14.22 -12.36
N ALA A 120 -3.79 15.28 -12.80
CA ALA A 120 -2.51 15.14 -13.48
C ALA A 120 -1.50 14.39 -12.58
N PRO A 121 -0.79 13.37 -13.11
CA PRO A 121 0.19 12.63 -12.34
C PRO A 121 1.34 13.54 -11.94
N HIS A 122 1.85 13.35 -10.72
CA HIS A 122 2.96 14.10 -10.20
C HIS A 122 4.27 13.34 -10.39
N GLN A 123 5.22 13.95 -11.09
CA GLN A 123 6.58 13.43 -11.35
C GLN A 123 7.48 13.61 -10.12
N GLY A 124 7.16 12.90 -9.04
CA GLY A 124 7.98 12.93 -7.83
C GLY A 124 9.28 12.15 -7.96
N SER A 125 9.42 11.26 -8.94
CA SER A 125 10.68 10.56 -9.25
C SER A 125 11.79 11.51 -9.73
N GLU A 126 11.42 12.63 -10.33
CA GLU A 126 12.32 13.69 -10.78
C GLU A 126 12.78 14.63 -9.64
N LEU A 127 12.18 14.49 -8.45
CA LEU A 127 12.47 15.36 -7.31
C LEU A 127 13.59 14.79 -6.43
N GLY A 128 14.79 15.35 -6.60
CA GLY A 128 15.95 15.02 -5.77
C GLY A 128 16.76 13.85 -6.32
N GLU A 129 17.45 13.13 -5.45
CA GLU A 129 18.28 11.99 -5.85
C GLU A 129 17.42 10.77 -6.19
N ALA A 130 17.83 10.05 -7.22
CA ALA A 130 17.17 8.82 -7.62
C ALA A 130 17.17 7.79 -6.49
N TYR A 131 16.03 7.11 -6.32
CA TYR A 131 15.88 6.02 -5.37
C TYR A 131 16.91 4.92 -5.63
N GLN A 132 17.71 4.60 -4.61
CA GLN A 132 18.70 3.54 -4.68
C GLN A 132 18.03 2.19 -4.46
N ILE A 133 18.00 1.38 -5.52
CA ILE A 133 17.44 0.03 -5.47
C ILE A 133 18.34 -0.85 -4.58
N PRO A 134 17.79 -1.52 -3.55
CA PRO A 134 18.57 -2.42 -2.70
C PRO A 134 19.16 -3.60 -3.49
N SER A 135 20.27 -4.14 -3.00
CA SER A 135 20.89 -5.33 -3.60
C SER A 135 19.90 -6.50 -3.66
N ALA A 136 19.91 -7.18 -4.80
CA ALA A 136 19.07 -8.34 -5.05
C ALA A 136 19.34 -9.46 -4.04
N VAL A 137 18.28 -10.20 -3.72
CA VAL A 137 18.37 -11.45 -2.95
C VAL A 137 18.73 -12.57 -3.93
N GLN A 138 19.54 -13.55 -3.51
CA GLN A 138 19.78 -14.72 -4.34
C GLN A 138 18.47 -15.49 -4.56
N ALA A 139 18.23 -15.98 -5.78
CA ALA A 139 17.09 -16.83 -6.07
C ALA A 139 17.10 -18.09 -5.18
N PRO A 140 15.93 -18.68 -4.85
CA PRO A 140 15.86 -19.87 -3.98
C PRO A 140 16.50 -21.12 -4.62
N GLY A 141 16.74 -21.10 -5.93
CA GLY A 141 17.41 -22.17 -6.66
C GLY A 141 17.75 -21.74 -8.10
N PRO A 142 18.14 -22.71 -8.95
CA PRO A 142 18.34 -22.49 -10.37
C PRO A 142 17.06 -21.93 -11.02
N ILE A 143 17.22 -20.99 -11.97
CA ILE A 143 16.10 -20.43 -12.72
C ILE A 143 15.78 -21.42 -13.86
N PRO A 144 14.60 -22.06 -13.88
CA PRO A 144 14.24 -23.00 -14.95
C PRO A 144 14.08 -22.30 -16.29
N ASP A 145 14.24 -23.05 -17.38
CA ASP A 145 14.02 -22.54 -18.74
C ASP A 145 12.63 -21.93 -18.90
N GLY A 146 12.56 -20.77 -19.54
CA GLY A 146 11.31 -20.02 -19.72
C GLY A 146 10.80 -19.33 -18.45
N SER A 147 11.62 -19.23 -17.40
CA SER A 147 11.31 -18.46 -16.19
C SER A 147 12.18 -17.20 -16.07
N THR A 148 11.68 -16.21 -15.35
CA THR A 148 12.35 -14.95 -15.08
C THR A 148 12.46 -14.75 -13.57
N ALA A 149 13.63 -14.33 -13.10
CA ALA A 149 13.81 -13.89 -11.72
C ALA A 149 13.48 -12.40 -11.60
N TYR A 150 12.46 -12.09 -10.80
CA TYR A 150 12.08 -10.71 -10.46
C TYR A 150 12.56 -10.35 -9.06
N HIS A 151 13.02 -9.12 -8.90
CA HIS A 151 13.50 -8.60 -7.62
C HIS A 151 12.53 -7.56 -7.07
N GLY A 152 12.37 -7.54 -5.75
CA GLY A 152 11.54 -6.55 -5.07
C GLY A 152 12.06 -6.20 -3.69
N SER A 153 11.60 -5.06 -3.18
CA SER A 153 11.98 -4.59 -1.86
C SER A 153 10.96 -3.64 -1.26
N CYS A 154 10.93 -3.57 0.08
CA CYS A 154 10.34 -2.42 0.75
C CYS A 154 11.14 -1.16 0.43
N HIS A 155 10.58 0.02 0.72
CA HIS A 155 11.25 1.29 0.41
C HIS A 155 12.57 1.49 1.17
N CYS A 156 12.70 1.02 2.41
CA CYS A 156 13.95 1.17 3.16
C CYS A 156 14.99 0.07 2.86
N GLY A 157 14.63 -0.95 2.06
CA GLY A 157 15.50 -2.07 1.71
C GLY A 157 15.78 -3.09 2.81
N SER A 158 15.19 -2.92 4.01
CA SER A 158 15.31 -3.89 5.11
C SER A 158 14.62 -5.22 4.80
N ILE A 159 13.56 -5.19 4.00
CA ILE A 159 12.95 -6.37 3.38
C ILE A 159 13.22 -6.33 1.88
N ALA A 160 13.76 -7.41 1.35
CA ALA A 160 13.94 -7.63 -0.07
C ALA A 160 13.61 -9.09 -0.42
N PHE A 161 13.29 -9.35 -1.68
CA PHE A 161 13.04 -10.70 -2.17
C PHE A 161 13.47 -10.87 -3.62
N THR A 162 13.59 -12.14 -4.01
CA THR A 162 13.62 -12.59 -5.39
C THR A 162 12.54 -13.64 -5.57
N VAL A 163 11.74 -13.52 -6.63
CA VAL A 163 10.77 -14.53 -7.05
C VAL A 163 11.11 -15.05 -8.43
N VAL A 164 11.11 -16.36 -8.59
CA VAL A 164 11.21 -17.00 -9.90
C VAL A 164 9.79 -17.18 -10.42
N HIS A 165 9.47 -16.56 -11.55
CA HIS A 165 8.15 -16.62 -12.16
C HIS A 165 8.26 -17.22 -13.57
N ARG A 166 7.36 -18.13 -13.92
CA ARG A 166 7.34 -18.72 -15.26
C ARG A 166 6.79 -17.71 -16.26
N GLY A 167 7.55 -17.39 -17.30
CA GLY A 167 7.22 -16.35 -18.26
C GLY A 167 7.15 -14.95 -17.62
N ASN A 168 6.54 -14.02 -18.35
CA ASN A 168 6.37 -12.65 -17.91
C ASN A 168 5.16 -12.50 -16.98
N ILE A 169 5.25 -11.59 -16.01
CA ILE A 169 4.08 -11.17 -15.23
C ILE A 169 3.20 -10.28 -16.12
N THR A 170 2.02 -10.77 -16.49
CA THR A 170 1.08 -10.06 -17.38
C THR A 170 -0.20 -9.61 -16.68
N SER A 171 -0.53 -10.19 -15.53
CA SER A 171 -1.66 -9.75 -14.70
C SER A 171 -1.32 -9.76 -13.21
N ALA A 172 -2.09 -8.99 -12.45
CA ALA A 172 -2.09 -8.97 -11.00
C ALA A 172 -3.49 -8.67 -10.46
N CYS A 173 -3.82 -9.23 -9.30
CA CYS A 173 -5.09 -8.99 -8.63
C CYS A 173 -5.06 -7.63 -7.91
N SER A 174 -6.02 -6.77 -8.24
CA SER A 174 -6.34 -5.56 -7.48
C SER A 174 -7.61 -5.84 -6.69
N CYS A 175 -7.50 -5.98 -5.36
CA CYS A 175 -8.62 -6.27 -4.49
C CYS A 175 -9.14 -5.01 -3.77
N ASN A 176 -10.46 -4.86 -3.64
CA ASN A 176 -11.10 -3.74 -2.95
C ASN A 176 -11.50 -3.98 -1.49
N CYS A 177 -11.12 -5.12 -0.90
CA CYS A 177 -11.41 -5.39 0.51
C CYS A 177 -10.84 -4.27 1.41
N SER A 178 -11.29 -4.23 2.66
CA SER A 178 -10.94 -3.17 3.61
C SER A 178 -9.42 -3.02 3.83
N SER A 179 -8.63 -4.08 3.69
CA SER A 179 -7.17 -4.06 3.83
C SER A 179 -6.48 -3.71 2.50
N CYS A 180 -6.68 -4.52 1.46
CA CYS A 180 -6.06 -4.35 0.14
C CYS A 180 -6.40 -3.00 -0.50
N GLY A 181 -7.63 -2.53 -0.32
CA GLY A 181 -8.05 -1.21 -0.81
C GLY A 181 -7.24 -0.07 -0.19
N ARG A 182 -6.85 -0.20 1.08
CA ARG A 182 -6.08 0.79 1.85
C ARG A 182 -4.59 0.81 1.48
N SER A 183 -3.99 -0.35 1.27
CA SER A 183 -2.60 -0.46 0.82
C SER A 183 -2.44 -0.25 -0.69
N GLY A 184 -3.53 -0.43 -1.44
CA GLY A 184 -3.51 -0.38 -2.90
C GLY A 184 -2.68 -1.49 -3.52
N ALA A 185 -2.43 -2.59 -2.80
CA ALA A 185 -1.61 -3.70 -3.27
C ALA A 185 -2.11 -4.27 -4.61
N ALA A 186 -1.15 -4.73 -5.43
CA ALA A 186 -1.42 -5.48 -6.66
C ALA A 186 -0.77 -6.85 -6.50
N TRP A 187 -1.57 -7.89 -6.34
CA TRP A 187 -1.10 -9.20 -5.90
C TRP A 187 -0.80 -10.13 -7.07
N ILE A 188 0.38 -10.76 -7.03
CA ILE A 188 0.65 -12.01 -7.74
C ILE A 188 0.74 -13.15 -6.72
N TYR A 189 0.51 -14.39 -7.14
CA TYR A 189 0.40 -15.55 -6.24
C TYR A 189 1.39 -16.68 -6.58
N PRO A 190 2.72 -16.44 -6.48
CA PRO A 190 3.72 -17.48 -6.68
C PRO A 190 3.69 -18.51 -5.53
N LEU A 191 4.27 -19.68 -5.78
CA LEU A 191 4.56 -20.65 -4.73
C LEU A 191 5.65 -20.11 -3.81
N LEU A 192 5.56 -20.42 -2.52
CA LEU A 192 6.56 -20.07 -1.51
C LEU A 192 7.94 -20.63 -1.88
N ALA A 193 7.99 -21.82 -2.50
CA ALA A 193 9.24 -22.43 -2.97
C ALA A 193 9.98 -21.59 -4.02
N ASP A 194 9.26 -20.74 -4.75
CA ASP A 194 9.82 -19.87 -5.79
C ASP A 194 10.24 -18.50 -5.26
N VAL A 195 10.10 -18.24 -3.95
CA VAL A 195 10.41 -16.95 -3.34
C VAL A 195 11.52 -17.08 -2.29
N ALA A 196 12.58 -16.28 -2.45
CA ALA A 196 13.62 -16.09 -1.44
C ALA A 196 13.50 -14.70 -0.82
N PHE A 197 13.47 -14.61 0.52
CA PHE A 197 13.42 -13.35 1.25
C PHE A 197 14.73 -13.04 2.00
N ARG A 198 14.98 -11.75 2.20
CA ARG A 198 15.90 -11.22 3.22
C ARG A 198 15.12 -10.31 4.15
N GLY A 199 15.41 -10.40 5.46
CA GLY A 199 14.84 -9.53 6.49
C GLY A 199 13.45 -9.93 6.99
N VAL A 200 12.89 -11.04 6.53
CA VAL A 200 11.68 -11.66 7.10
C VAL A 200 12.11 -12.83 7.99
N PRO A 201 11.63 -12.95 9.24
CA PRO A 201 10.60 -12.14 9.88
C PRO A 201 11.10 -10.85 10.56
N GLU A 202 12.42 -10.63 10.68
CA GLU A 202 13.01 -9.58 11.52
C GLU A 202 12.43 -8.16 11.34
N TYR A 203 12.19 -7.73 10.10
CA TYR A 203 11.70 -6.40 9.75
C TYR A 203 10.22 -6.37 9.36
N ALA A 204 9.55 -7.52 9.35
CA ALA A 204 8.15 -7.64 9.00
C ALA A 204 7.27 -7.50 10.24
N THR A 205 6.16 -6.78 10.09
CA THR A 205 4.99 -6.90 10.95
C THR A 205 3.91 -7.61 10.13
N GLU A 206 3.26 -8.62 10.72
CA GLU A 206 2.12 -9.28 10.11
C GLU A 206 0.83 -8.85 10.79
N TYR A 207 -0.17 -8.50 9.99
CA TYR A 207 -1.51 -8.16 10.45
C TYR A 207 -2.53 -9.13 9.88
N THR A 208 -3.42 -9.63 10.73
CA THR A 208 -4.49 -10.55 10.34
C THR A 208 -5.80 -10.13 11.01
N PHE A 209 -6.92 -10.50 10.41
CA PHE A 209 -8.27 -10.14 10.80
C PHE A 209 -9.28 -11.13 10.20
N ALA A 210 -10.57 -10.89 10.43
CA ALA A 210 -11.65 -11.72 9.89
C ALA A 210 -11.48 -13.21 10.27
N GLN A 211 -11.32 -14.12 9.30
CA GLN A 211 -11.11 -15.55 9.53
C GLN A 211 -9.76 -15.89 10.17
N MET A 212 -8.85 -14.91 10.27
CA MET A 212 -7.49 -15.08 10.80
C MET A 212 -6.66 -16.08 9.99
N ASP A 213 -6.96 -16.20 8.68
CA ASP A 213 -6.32 -17.16 7.77
C ASP A 213 -5.36 -16.51 6.77
N THR A 214 -5.38 -15.18 6.67
CA THR A 214 -4.57 -14.37 5.76
C THR A 214 -3.80 -13.34 6.57
N PHE A 215 -2.48 -13.27 6.36
CA PHE A 215 -1.56 -12.44 7.10
C PHE A 215 -0.88 -11.46 6.15
N HIS A 216 -1.19 -10.18 6.31
CA HIS A 216 -0.66 -9.06 5.55
C HIS A 216 0.69 -8.64 6.14
N GLY A 217 1.78 -8.91 5.42
CA GLY A 217 3.15 -8.63 5.83
C GLY A 217 3.65 -7.29 5.30
N PHE A 218 3.97 -6.36 6.20
CA PHE A 218 4.51 -5.04 5.85
C PHE A 218 5.80 -4.72 6.62
N CYS A 219 6.61 -3.83 6.07
CA CYS A 219 7.85 -3.41 6.69
C CYS A 219 7.60 -2.49 7.89
N LYS A 220 8.06 -2.87 9.09
CA LYS A 220 7.89 -2.09 10.32
C LYS A 220 8.61 -0.73 10.31
N VAL A 221 9.53 -0.51 9.36
CA VAL A 221 10.31 0.72 9.22
C VAL A 221 9.64 1.73 8.29
N CYS A 222 9.16 1.29 7.12
CA CYS A 222 8.65 2.19 6.08
C CYS A 222 7.18 1.99 5.70
N GLY A 223 6.48 1.04 6.32
CA GLY A 223 5.04 0.83 6.13
C GLY A 223 4.63 0.10 4.85
N VAL A 224 5.57 -0.16 3.92
CA VAL A 224 5.29 -0.84 2.65
C VAL A 224 4.84 -2.28 2.89
N GLU A 225 3.65 -2.61 2.38
CA GLU A 225 3.13 -3.97 2.32
C GLU A 225 3.80 -4.77 1.20
N ILE A 226 4.36 -5.93 1.56
CA ILE A 226 5.26 -6.72 0.71
C ILE A 226 4.60 -8.01 0.25
N TYR A 227 3.99 -8.74 1.19
CA TYR A 227 3.50 -10.08 0.95
C TYR A 227 2.22 -10.38 1.73
N GLU A 228 1.48 -11.38 1.28
CA GLU A 228 0.51 -12.09 2.12
C GLU A 228 0.96 -13.54 2.29
N ARG A 229 0.73 -14.08 3.47
CA ARG A 229 0.78 -15.53 3.69
C ARG A 229 -0.56 -16.04 4.15
N PHE A 230 -0.85 -17.25 3.75
CA PHE A 230 -2.12 -17.89 4.01
C PHE A 230 -1.92 -19.10 4.91
N ILE A 231 -2.98 -19.50 5.61
CA ILE A 231 -3.10 -20.79 6.26
C ILE A 231 -4.41 -21.46 5.84
N GLY A 232 -4.48 -22.77 5.98
CA GLY A 232 -5.66 -23.55 5.61
C GLY A 232 -5.68 -23.93 4.13
N PHE A 233 -6.87 -24.33 3.66
CA PHE A 233 -7.06 -24.96 2.36
C PHE A 233 -8.07 -24.17 1.53
N THR A 234 -7.98 -24.28 0.20
CA THR A 234 -9.03 -23.83 -0.72
C THR A 234 -10.25 -24.77 -0.63
N ASN A 235 -11.36 -24.40 -1.28
CA ASN A 235 -12.55 -25.26 -1.34
C ASN A 235 -12.28 -26.55 -2.13
N GLU A 236 -11.29 -26.49 -3.03
CA GLU A 236 -10.80 -27.58 -3.87
C GLU A 236 -9.79 -28.47 -3.12
N GLY A 237 -9.46 -28.13 -1.87
CA GLY A 237 -8.57 -28.90 -1.00
C GLY A 237 -7.08 -28.61 -1.18
N GLU A 238 -6.72 -27.51 -1.85
CA GLU A 238 -5.33 -27.12 -2.06
C GLU A 238 -4.78 -26.38 -0.84
N ASP A 239 -3.57 -26.73 -0.39
CA ASP A 239 -2.93 -26.09 0.76
C ASP A 239 -2.47 -24.66 0.41
N ARG A 240 -3.15 -23.66 0.97
CA ARG A 240 -2.86 -22.24 0.71
C ARG A 240 -1.55 -21.80 1.34
N SER A 241 -1.02 -22.53 2.33
CA SER A 241 0.26 -22.19 2.98
C SER A 241 1.46 -22.32 2.05
N LEU A 242 1.30 -23.05 0.93
CA LEU A 242 2.27 -23.15 -0.14
C LEU A 242 2.34 -21.89 -1.01
N THR A 243 1.40 -20.95 -0.89
CA THR A 243 1.37 -19.71 -1.67
C THR A 243 1.94 -18.56 -0.87
N ARG A 244 2.69 -17.69 -1.55
CA ARG A 244 3.21 -16.45 -0.99
C ARG A 244 2.84 -15.30 -1.91
N ALA A 245 1.73 -14.62 -1.65
CA ALA A 245 1.35 -13.50 -2.49
C ALA A 245 2.40 -12.39 -2.35
N LEU A 246 2.74 -11.74 -3.46
CA LEU A 246 3.72 -10.65 -3.51
C LEU A 246 3.07 -9.41 -4.12
N ASN A 247 3.31 -8.26 -3.50
CA ASN A 247 2.81 -6.98 -3.99
C ASN A 247 3.68 -6.52 -5.18
N LEU A 248 3.16 -6.59 -6.39
CA LEU A 248 3.81 -6.21 -7.64
C LEU A 248 4.38 -4.77 -7.60
N ARG A 249 3.74 -3.86 -6.86
CA ARG A 249 4.20 -2.45 -6.70
C ARG A 249 5.58 -2.33 -6.06
N VAL A 250 6.04 -3.37 -5.36
CA VAL A 250 7.34 -3.35 -4.68
C VAL A 250 8.46 -3.97 -5.51
N MET A 251 8.12 -4.57 -6.66
CA MET A 251 9.08 -5.10 -7.62
C MET A 251 9.80 -3.99 -8.38
N HIS A 252 11.00 -4.31 -8.86
CA HIS A 252 11.88 -3.37 -9.54
C HIS A 252 11.71 -3.51 -11.06
N GLY A 253 11.61 -2.38 -11.76
CA GLY A 253 11.54 -2.35 -13.22
C GLY A 253 10.20 -2.85 -13.82
N ILE A 254 9.15 -3.00 -13.01
CA ILE A 254 7.81 -3.33 -13.49
C ILE A 254 7.07 -2.05 -13.88
N ASP A 255 6.59 -1.98 -15.12
CA ASP A 255 5.60 -0.99 -15.54
C ASP A 255 4.19 -1.51 -15.20
N LEU A 256 3.56 -0.91 -14.19
CA LEU A 256 2.23 -1.30 -13.75
C LEU A 256 1.14 -1.00 -14.80
N ASN A 257 1.39 -0.10 -15.77
CA ASN A 257 0.44 0.19 -16.84
C ASN A 257 0.43 -0.89 -17.93
N ALA A 258 1.48 -1.71 -17.99
CA ALA A 258 1.59 -2.83 -18.92
C ALA A 258 1.05 -4.15 -18.34
N VAL A 259 0.55 -4.12 -17.10
CA VAL A 259 0.02 -5.30 -16.39
C VAL A 259 -1.49 -5.17 -16.28
N ASP A 260 -2.21 -6.24 -16.65
CA ASP A 260 -3.66 -6.29 -16.48
C ASP A 260 -4.02 -6.38 -14.99
N MET A 261 -4.82 -5.42 -14.51
CA MET A 261 -5.21 -5.34 -13.11
C MET A 261 -6.60 -5.96 -12.95
N GLU A 262 -6.61 -7.26 -12.68
CA GLU A 262 -7.83 -8.04 -12.46
C GLU A 262 -8.51 -7.56 -11.18
N LYS A 263 -9.75 -7.05 -11.31
CA LYS A 263 -10.48 -6.49 -10.16
C LYS A 263 -11.17 -7.58 -9.38
N GLU A 264 -10.85 -7.65 -8.09
CA GLU A 264 -11.47 -8.57 -7.14
C GLU A 264 -12.36 -7.79 -6.16
N ASP A 265 -13.65 -8.13 -6.11
CA ASP A 265 -14.61 -7.52 -5.17
C ASP A 265 -14.52 -8.15 -3.78
N GLY A 266 -13.37 -7.93 -3.13
CA GLY A 266 -13.12 -8.45 -1.80
C GLY A 266 -14.03 -7.89 -0.70
N LYS A 267 -14.80 -6.81 -0.96
CA LYS A 267 -15.84 -6.31 -0.04
C LYS A 267 -17.04 -7.27 0.06
N ALA A 268 -17.26 -8.11 -0.96
CA ALA A 268 -18.35 -9.08 -0.97
C ALA A 268 -18.08 -10.28 -0.04
N TYR A 269 -16.82 -10.52 0.35
CA TYR A 269 -16.47 -11.62 1.25
C TYR A 269 -16.81 -11.29 2.72
N PRO A 270 -17.56 -12.16 3.42
CA PRO A 270 -17.85 -11.97 4.84
C PRO A 270 -16.63 -12.33 5.72
N PRO A 271 -16.54 -11.81 6.95
CA PRO A 271 -17.39 -10.77 7.53
C PRO A 271 -17.09 -9.40 6.92
N THR A 272 -18.15 -8.60 6.72
CA THR A 272 -18.00 -7.20 6.30
C THR A 272 -17.19 -6.43 7.33
N TYR A 273 -16.23 -5.64 6.85
CA TYR A 273 -15.41 -4.81 7.71
C TYR A 273 -16.24 -3.79 8.49
N VAL A 274 -16.11 -3.84 9.82
CA VAL A 274 -16.63 -2.81 10.73
C VAL A 274 -15.44 -2.09 11.33
N VAL A 275 -15.43 -0.76 11.27
CA VAL A 275 -14.36 0.04 11.89
C VAL A 275 -14.30 -0.30 13.38
N PRO A 276 -13.16 -0.82 13.88
CA PRO A 276 -13.05 -1.16 15.29
C PRO A 276 -13.28 0.08 16.17
N ALA A 277 -13.96 -0.11 17.31
CA ALA A 277 -14.28 0.94 18.27
C ALA A 277 -13.03 1.69 18.75
#